data_AF-A0A7Z8L790-F1
#
_entry.id   AF-A0A7Z8L790-F1
#
_cell.length_a   1.000
_cell.length_b   1.000
_cell.length_c   1.000
_cell.angle_alpha   90.00
_cell.angle_beta   90.00
_cell.angle_gamma   90.00
#
_symmetry.space_group_name_H-M   'P 1'
#
loop_
_entity.id
_entity.type
_entity.pdbx_description
1 polymer ?
#
loop_
_entity_poly.entity_id
_entity_poly.type
_entity_poly.pdbx_seq_one_letter_code
_entity_poly.pdbx_strand_id
1 'polypeptide(L)'
;MIMQHFLIALYLCGIAALLSSCAGTGGVHPGVTAPPPGETVGPAPRPGQTVLSYTEEELQVLGNTFAYNVLKRLNDLRRDRNVQPLLRWHRHLEEAAVGHTQEMARNNHLNWVANDGTTVEDRAIAAGYPLGSQLLDGFIGVGYFSGPDFIDSMMRIYPIDNPFVAARFVHVGAARVGTRWTILLAFPSTNNKTMVFEWDDDVDSPVFQGSF
;
A
#
# COMPACT_ATOMS: atom_id res chain seq x y z
N MET A 1 5.62 -29.60 0.53
CA MET A 1 5.80 -29.67 -0.94
C MET A 1 4.84 -28.67 -1.59
N ILE A 2 5.15 -27.36 -1.51
CA ILE A 2 4.32 -26.29 -2.08
C ILE A 2 5.30 -25.20 -2.54
N MET A 3 5.82 -25.35 -3.75
CA MET A 3 6.65 -24.32 -4.38
C MET A 3 6.43 -24.41 -5.90
N GLN A 4 5.25 -24.02 -6.37
CA GLN A 4 4.96 -23.98 -7.81
C GLN A 4 3.79 -23.07 -8.17
N HIS A 5 3.84 -21.79 -7.79
CA HIS A 5 2.89 -20.78 -8.32
C HIS A 5 3.60 -19.51 -8.84
N PHE A 6 4.92 -19.53 -9.03
CA PHE A 6 5.71 -18.35 -9.39
C PHE A 6 5.83 -18.02 -10.89
N LEU A 7 5.04 -18.63 -11.78
CA LEU A 7 5.26 -18.50 -13.23
C LEU A 7 3.98 -18.34 -14.07
N ILE A 8 3.03 -17.48 -13.66
CA ILE A 8 1.97 -17.02 -14.59
C ILE A 8 1.63 -15.54 -14.34
N ALA A 9 2.54 -14.64 -14.68
CA ALA A 9 2.25 -13.21 -14.81
C ALA A 9 3.18 -12.51 -15.82
N LEU A 10 3.53 -13.20 -16.92
CA LEU A 10 4.39 -12.63 -17.97
C LEU A 10 3.92 -12.96 -19.38
N TYR A 11 2.62 -13.25 -19.56
CA TYR A 11 2.08 -13.63 -20.86
C TYR A 11 0.70 -13.01 -21.09
N LEU A 12 0.68 -11.71 -21.44
CA LEU A 12 -0.40 -11.04 -22.20
C LEU A 12 -0.08 -9.55 -22.44
N CYS A 13 1.09 -9.27 -23.03
CA CYS A 13 1.33 -7.97 -23.66
C CYS A 13 2.32 -8.08 -24.84
N GLY A 14 1.99 -8.95 -25.79
CA GLY A 14 2.44 -8.89 -27.18
C GLY A 14 1.20 -9.17 -28.04
N ILE A 15 0.95 -8.60 -29.23
CA ILE A 15 1.82 -8.05 -30.25
C ILE A 15 0.97 -7.06 -31.06
N ALA A 16 1.50 -5.87 -31.36
CA ALA A 16 1.11 -5.10 -32.55
C ALA A 16 2.34 -4.34 -33.06
N ALA A 17 3.18 -5.06 -33.81
CA ALA A 17 4.24 -4.47 -34.61
C ALA A 17 3.64 -4.04 -35.96
N LEU A 18 3.56 -2.74 -36.21
CA LEU A 18 3.45 -2.17 -37.55
C LEU A 18 4.73 -1.38 -37.81
N LEU A 19 5.52 -1.89 -38.75
CA LEU A 19 6.70 -1.24 -39.30
C LEU A 19 6.26 -0.06 -40.17
N SER A 20 6.72 1.15 -39.83
CA SER A 20 6.81 2.25 -40.80
C SER A 20 8.07 3.04 -40.48
N SER A 21 9.04 2.96 -41.39
CA SER A 21 10.25 3.77 -41.38
C SER A 21 9.95 5.18 -41.89
N CYS A 22 10.43 6.19 -41.17
CA CYS A 22 10.81 7.49 -41.73
C CYS A 22 12.01 8.00 -40.93
N ALA A 23 13.12 8.21 -41.64
CA ALA A 23 14.27 8.94 -41.17
C ALA A 23 13.87 10.40 -40.91
N GLY A 24 14.22 10.94 -39.75
CA GLY A 24 13.93 12.31 -39.35
C GLY A 24 15.06 12.89 -38.50
N THR A 25 15.81 13.77 -39.13
CA THR A 25 16.97 14.52 -38.66
C THR A 25 16.65 15.46 -37.49
N GLY A 26 17.53 15.46 -36.47
CA GLY A 26 17.97 16.64 -35.72
C GLY A 26 16.92 17.55 -35.07
N GLY A 27 16.76 17.41 -33.75
CA GLY A 27 16.13 18.42 -32.89
C GLY A 27 16.68 18.36 -31.48
N VAL A 28 17.55 19.32 -31.14
CA VAL A 28 17.99 19.59 -29.77
C VAL A 28 16.77 20.03 -28.97
N HIS A 29 16.26 19.18 -28.06
CA HIS A 29 15.21 19.58 -27.12
C HIS A 29 15.83 19.94 -25.76
N PRO A 30 15.61 21.18 -25.27
CA PRO A 30 16.04 21.62 -23.96
C PRO A 30 15.05 21.15 -22.89
N GLY A 31 15.57 20.90 -21.69
CA GLY A 31 14.78 20.89 -20.46
C GLY A 31 14.32 19.51 -20.01
N VAL A 32 15.18 18.85 -19.22
CA VAL A 32 14.71 17.92 -18.19
C VAL A 32 13.75 18.71 -17.32
N THR A 33 12.45 18.55 -17.55
CA THR A 33 11.42 19.09 -16.67
C THR A 33 11.55 18.32 -15.37
N ALA A 34 11.77 19.05 -14.27
CA ALA A 34 11.82 18.48 -12.94
C ALA A 34 10.59 17.58 -12.69
N PRO A 35 10.73 16.49 -11.91
CA PRO A 35 9.59 15.69 -11.50
C PRO A 35 8.51 16.60 -10.89
N PRO A 36 7.21 16.31 -11.10
CA PRO A 36 6.14 17.06 -10.49
C PRO A 36 6.36 17.12 -8.96
N PRO A 37 6.04 18.25 -8.30
CA PRO A 37 6.16 18.39 -6.86
C PRO A 37 5.53 17.17 -6.20
N GLY A 38 6.31 16.49 -5.36
CA GLY A 38 5.88 15.27 -4.67
C GLY A 38 4.51 15.49 -4.06
N GLU A 39 3.60 14.54 -4.28
CA GLU A 39 2.41 14.41 -3.46
C GLU A 39 2.87 14.47 -2.01
N THR A 40 2.43 15.54 -1.36
CA THR A 40 2.94 15.99 -0.08
C THR A 40 2.64 14.88 0.92
N VAL A 41 3.68 14.42 1.63
CA VAL A 41 3.52 13.60 2.84
C VAL A 41 2.40 14.24 3.65
N GLY A 42 1.35 13.48 3.95
CA GLY A 42 0.18 13.97 4.66
C GLY A 42 0.53 14.70 5.96
N PRO A 43 -0.38 15.54 6.50
CA PRO A 43 -0.11 16.34 7.68
C PRO A 43 0.52 15.52 8.81
N ALA A 44 1.58 16.08 9.41
CA ALA A 44 2.23 15.47 10.56
C ALA A 44 1.19 15.18 11.66
N PRO A 45 1.20 13.98 12.27
CA PRO A 45 0.27 13.63 13.34
C PRO A 45 0.36 14.65 14.48
N ARG A 46 -0.79 14.99 15.05
CA ARG A 46 -0.87 15.84 16.26
C ARG A 46 -0.12 15.14 17.41
N PRO A 47 0.73 15.85 18.17
CA PRO A 47 1.37 15.28 19.36
C PRO A 47 0.30 14.73 20.31
N GLY A 48 0.38 13.46 20.68
CA GLY A 48 -0.53 12.83 21.65
C GLY A 48 -1.49 11.77 21.11
N GLN A 49 -1.64 11.55 19.80
CA GLN A 49 -2.45 10.45 19.27
C GLN A 49 -1.62 9.47 18.44
N THR A 50 -1.26 8.34 19.05
CA THR A 50 -0.67 7.19 18.33
C THR A 50 -1.78 6.29 17.78
N VAL A 51 -2.71 6.87 17.02
CA VAL A 51 -3.68 6.08 16.26
C VAL A 51 -2.92 5.45 15.09
N LEU A 52 -2.79 4.13 15.11
CA LEU A 52 -2.09 3.38 14.07
C LEU A 52 -3.01 2.88 12.96
N SER A 53 -4.34 2.88 13.19
CA SER A 53 -5.31 2.41 12.20
C SER A 53 -6.50 3.36 12.01
N TYR A 54 -6.93 3.53 10.77
CA TYR A 54 -7.93 4.52 10.36
C TYR A 54 -9.05 3.89 9.51
N THR A 55 -10.30 4.32 9.71
CA THR A 55 -11.43 4.05 8.83
C THR A 55 -11.44 4.98 7.61
N GLU A 56 -12.37 4.75 6.67
CA GLU A 56 -12.61 5.65 5.53
C GLU A 56 -12.96 7.07 6.00
N GLU A 57 -13.84 7.19 6.99
CA GLU A 57 -14.31 8.47 7.53
C GLU A 57 -13.15 9.23 8.21
N GLU A 58 -12.33 8.52 8.98
CA GLU A 58 -11.16 9.12 9.65
C GLU A 58 -10.15 9.65 8.62
N LEU A 59 -9.86 8.87 7.55
CA LEU A 59 -8.98 9.33 6.46
C LEU A 59 -9.57 10.52 5.69
N GLN A 60 -10.89 10.54 5.50
CA GLN A 60 -11.58 11.66 4.86
C GLN A 60 -11.44 12.94 5.68
N VAL A 61 -11.63 12.87 6.99
CA VAL A 61 -11.48 14.02 7.91
C VAL A 61 -10.03 14.51 7.96
N LEU A 62 -9.06 13.59 7.92
CA LEU A 62 -7.63 13.93 7.87
C LEU A 62 -7.20 14.55 6.52
N GLY A 63 -8.06 14.53 5.50
CA GLY A 63 -7.75 15.02 4.15
C GLY A 63 -6.75 14.15 3.40
N ASN A 64 -6.49 12.92 3.86
CA ASN A 64 -5.59 11.98 3.18
C ASN A 64 -6.32 11.33 1.99
N THR A 65 -6.41 12.09 0.89
CA THR A 65 -7.17 11.72 -0.31
C THR A 65 -6.64 10.44 -0.95
N PHE A 66 -5.32 10.21 -0.92
CA PHE A 66 -4.70 8.99 -1.46
C PHE A 66 -5.17 7.75 -0.69
N ALA A 67 -4.94 7.73 0.63
CA ALA A 67 -5.31 6.59 1.47
C ALA A 67 -6.83 6.38 1.47
N TYR A 68 -7.62 7.47 1.51
CA TYR A 68 -9.07 7.42 1.42
C TYR A 68 -9.54 6.71 0.15
N ASN A 69 -9.05 7.13 -1.02
CA ASN A 69 -9.48 6.56 -2.31
C ASN A 69 -9.12 5.07 -2.44
N VAL A 70 -7.93 4.68 -1.94
CA VAL A 70 -7.51 3.26 -1.91
C VAL A 70 -8.40 2.45 -0.97
N LEU A 71 -8.54 2.90 0.29
CA LEU A 71 -9.30 2.18 1.30
C LEU A 71 -10.76 2.06 0.92
N LYS A 72 -11.37 3.17 0.48
CA LYS A 72 -12.76 3.22 0.05
C LYS A 72 -13.01 2.22 -1.07
N ARG A 73 -12.14 2.18 -2.11
CA ARG A 73 -12.35 1.25 -3.22
C ARG A 73 -12.24 -0.21 -2.78
N LEU A 74 -11.28 -0.56 -1.94
CA LEU A 74 -11.16 -1.92 -1.40
C LEU A 74 -12.40 -2.32 -0.57
N ASN A 75 -12.90 -1.41 0.24
CA ASN A 75 -14.07 -1.68 1.07
C ASN A 75 -15.38 -1.71 0.27
N ASP A 76 -15.52 -0.91 -0.79
CA ASP A 76 -16.62 -1.05 -1.75
C ASP A 76 -16.62 -2.46 -2.36
N LEU A 77 -15.46 -2.98 -2.80
CA LEU A 77 -15.35 -4.35 -3.31
C LEU A 77 -15.69 -5.43 -2.28
N ARG A 78 -15.38 -5.20 -1.00
CA ARG A 78 -15.74 -6.12 0.10
C ARG A 78 -17.25 -6.05 0.38
N ARG A 79 -17.85 -4.86 0.38
CA ARG A 79 -19.31 -4.67 0.53
C ARG A 79 -20.06 -5.37 -0.60
N ASP A 80 -19.64 -5.18 -1.85
CA ASP A 80 -20.25 -5.82 -3.03
C ASP A 80 -20.24 -7.36 -2.95
N ARG A 81 -19.27 -7.93 -2.22
CA ARG A 81 -19.12 -9.38 -2.00
C ARG A 81 -19.60 -9.85 -0.63
N ASN A 82 -20.22 -9.00 0.18
CA ASN A 82 -20.64 -9.31 1.55
C ASN A 82 -19.49 -9.83 2.44
N VAL A 83 -18.27 -9.32 2.24
CA VAL A 83 -17.08 -9.70 3.01
C VAL A 83 -16.94 -8.78 4.23
N GLN A 84 -16.83 -9.41 5.40
CA GLN A 84 -16.52 -8.74 6.67
C GLN A 84 -15.30 -9.41 7.34
N PRO A 85 -14.53 -8.68 8.15
CA PRO A 85 -14.65 -7.24 8.39
C PRO A 85 -14.17 -6.40 7.19
N LEU A 86 -14.61 -5.14 7.16
CA LEU A 86 -14.01 -4.12 6.30
C LEU A 86 -12.56 -3.83 6.73
N LEU A 87 -11.75 -3.41 5.78
CA LEU A 87 -10.36 -3.04 6.03
C LEU A 87 -10.29 -1.70 6.76
N ARG A 88 -9.26 -1.55 7.60
CA ARG A 88 -8.77 -0.28 8.14
C ARG A 88 -7.40 0.02 7.54
N TRP A 89 -7.12 1.28 7.25
CA TRP A 89 -5.77 1.71 6.89
C TRP A 89 -4.84 1.57 8.08
N HIS A 90 -3.60 1.13 7.92
CA HIS A 90 -2.64 0.96 9.02
C HIS A 90 -1.29 1.60 8.70
N ARG A 91 -0.82 2.48 9.57
CA ARG A 91 0.36 3.33 9.34
C ARG A 91 1.66 2.55 9.14
N HIS A 92 1.93 1.52 9.95
CA HIS A 92 3.15 0.71 9.76
C HIS A 92 3.15 -0.06 8.43
N LEU A 93 1.98 -0.45 7.91
CA LEU A 93 1.88 -1.09 6.58
C LEU A 93 2.07 -0.06 5.47
N GLU A 94 1.55 1.16 5.63
CA GLU A 94 1.82 2.27 4.72
C GLU A 94 3.31 2.58 4.67
N GLU A 95 3.98 2.68 5.81
CA GLU A 95 5.43 2.91 5.87
C GLU A 95 6.23 1.82 5.18
N ALA A 96 5.88 0.54 5.41
CA ALA A 96 6.48 -0.59 4.71
C ALA A 96 6.25 -0.53 3.20
N ALA A 97 5.03 -0.21 2.77
CA ALA A 97 4.67 -0.06 1.36
C ALA A 97 5.44 1.09 0.71
N VAL A 98 5.60 2.23 1.39
CA VAL A 98 6.39 3.38 0.92
C VAL A 98 7.84 2.97 0.72
N GLY A 99 8.45 2.34 1.73
CA GLY A 99 9.85 1.89 1.66
C GLY A 99 10.09 0.93 0.49
N HIS A 100 9.18 -0.02 0.28
CA HIS A 100 9.27 -0.98 -0.80
C HIS A 100 9.03 -0.35 -2.18
N THR A 101 8.00 0.51 -2.32
CA THR A 101 7.69 1.16 -3.60
C THR A 101 8.79 2.12 -4.03
N GLN A 102 9.39 2.84 -3.08
CA GLN A 102 10.54 3.71 -3.34
C GLN A 102 11.77 2.93 -3.79
N GLU A 103 12.05 1.79 -3.16
CA GLU A 103 13.13 0.91 -3.58
C GLU A 103 12.88 0.40 -5.00
N MET A 104 11.67 -0.04 -5.30
CA MET A 104 11.30 -0.49 -6.64
C MET A 104 11.50 0.60 -7.69
N ALA A 105 11.16 1.84 -7.34
CA ALA A 105 11.35 3.01 -8.20
C ALA A 105 12.83 3.35 -8.41
N ARG A 106 13.64 3.35 -7.36
CA ARG A 106 15.08 3.66 -7.43
C ARG A 106 15.85 2.63 -8.27
N ASN A 107 15.51 1.36 -8.13
CA ASN A 107 16.24 0.26 -8.76
C ASN A 107 15.62 -0.22 -10.08
N ASN A 108 14.51 0.40 -10.51
CA ASN A 108 13.78 0.07 -11.73
C ASN A 108 13.42 -1.43 -11.87
N HIS A 109 12.95 -2.05 -10.80
CA HIS A 109 12.49 -3.45 -10.79
C HIS A 109 11.09 -3.59 -10.18
N LEU A 110 10.46 -4.75 -10.35
CA LEU A 110 9.16 -5.08 -9.80
C LEU A 110 9.26 -6.46 -9.14
N ASN A 111 9.60 -6.48 -7.84
CA ASN A 111 9.83 -7.70 -7.08
C ASN A 111 9.42 -7.50 -5.62
N TRP A 112 8.85 -8.54 -5.01
CA TRP A 112 8.50 -8.58 -3.58
C TRP A 112 9.73 -8.57 -2.67
N VAL A 113 10.86 -9.07 -3.17
CA VAL A 113 12.15 -9.04 -2.50
C VAL A 113 12.97 -7.89 -3.05
N ALA A 114 13.36 -6.96 -2.18
CA ALA A 114 14.23 -5.85 -2.54
C ALA A 114 15.66 -6.32 -2.86
N ASN A 115 16.46 -5.45 -3.48
CA ASN A 115 17.84 -5.79 -3.86
C ASN A 115 18.78 -6.09 -2.68
N ASP A 116 18.45 -5.59 -1.49
CA ASP A 116 19.16 -5.89 -0.23
C ASP A 116 18.74 -7.24 0.39
N GLY A 117 17.84 -7.98 -0.27
CA GLY A 117 17.30 -9.25 0.19
C GLY A 117 16.11 -9.12 1.16
N THR A 118 15.73 -7.91 1.56
CA THR A 118 14.60 -7.71 2.47
C THR A 118 13.27 -7.89 1.75
N THR A 119 12.32 -8.53 2.43
CA THR A 119 10.95 -8.72 1.99
C THR A 119 10.06 -7.54 2.42
N VAL A 120 8.81 -7.50 1.95
CA VAL A 120 7.82 -6.54 2.45
C VAL A 120 7.43 -6.84 3.91
N GLU A 121 7.50 -8.11 4.32
CA GLU A 121 7.30 -8.56 5.68
C GLU A 121 8.39 -8.02 6.61
N ASP A 122 9.66 -8.12 6.21
CA ASP A 122 10.79 -7.55 6.96
C ASP A 122 10.60 -6.04 7.16
N ARG A 123 10.11 -5.35 6.13
CA ARG A 123 9.83 -3.91 6.17
C ARG A 123 8.66 -3.56 7.08
N ALA A 124 7.60 -4.37 7.08
CA ALA A 124 6.47 -4.21 8.00
C ALA A 124 6.89 -4.46 9.45
N ILE A 125 7.72 -5.48 9.72
CA ILE A 125 8.30 -5.73 11.04
C ILE A 125 9.19 -4.56 11.47
N ALA A 126 10.06 -4.08 10.59
CA ALA A 126 10.95 -2.94 10.87
C ALA A 126 10.18 -1.63 11.13
N ALA A 127 9.03 -1.44 10.46
CA ALA A 127 8.10 -0.34 10.71
C ALA A 127 7.27 -0.53 12.00
N GLY A 128 7.44 -1.64 12.73
CA GLY A 128 6.74 -1.92 13.98
C GLY A 128 5.36 -2.56 13.83
N TYR A 129 5.01 -3.10 12.66
CA TYR A 129 3.81 -3.93 12.53
C TYR A 129 4.04 -5.28 13.21
N PRO A 130 3.20 -5.70 14.17
CA PRO A 130 3.40 -6.95 14.89
C PRO A 130 2.90 -8.14 14.04
N LEU A 131 3.69 -8.53 13.05
CA LEU A 131 3.33 -9.59 12.10
C LEU A 131 3.20 -10.99 12.75
N GLY A 132 3.75 -11.23 13.95
CA GLY A 132 3.67 -12.53 14.61
C GLY A 132 4.08 -13.68 13.68
N SER A 133 3.30 -14.76 13.65
CA SER A 133 3.42 -15.86 12.67
C SER A 133 2.47 -15.72 11.46
N GLN A 134 1.89 -14.53 11.26
CA GLN A 134 0.82 -14.29 10.30
C GLN A 134 1.38 -13.80 8.96
N LEU A 135 0.68 -14.16 7.88
CA LEU A 135 1.10 -13.87 6.51
C LEU A 135 0.68 -12.45 6.10
N LEU A 136 1.59 -11.72 5.48
CA LEU A 136 1.25 -10.56 4.66
C LEU A 136 0.85 -11.07 3.27
N ASP A 137 -0.07 -10.38 2.61
CA ASP A 137 -0.40 -10.63 1.20
C ASP A 137 -0.66 -9.31 0.49
N GLY A 138 -0.77 -9.30 -0.83
CA GLY A 138 -1.14 -8.10 -1.56
C GLY A 138 -0.68 -8.09 -3.00
N PHE A 139 -0.45 -6.89 -3.53
CA PHE A 139 -0.01 -6.72 -4.91
C PHE A 139 1.03 -5.61 -5.05
N ILE A 140 1.96 -5.86 -5.96
CA ILE A 140 2.84 -4.84 -6.54
C ILE A 140 2.50 -4.65 -8.01
N GLY A 141 2.69 -3.45 -8.53
CA GLY A 141 2.39 -3.16 -9.92
C GLY A 141 3.15 -1.98 -10.49
N VAL A 142 3.10 -1.84 -11.81
CA VAL A 142 3.64 -0.69 -12.54
C VAL A 142 2.68 -0.29 -13.67
N GLY A 143 2.59 1.00 -13.96
CA GLY A 143 1.84 1.54 -15.10
C GLY A 143 0.43 2.06 -14.80
N TYR A 144 0.03 2.11 -13.53
CA TYR A 144 -1.30 2.60 -13.12
C TYR A 144 -1.25 4.04 -12.63
N PHE A 145 -2.27 4.83 -12.97
CA PHE A 145 -2.34 6.27 -12.66
C PHE A 145 -3.17 6.59 -11.41
N SER A 146 -3.95 5.64 -10.90
CA SER A 146 -4.74 5.80 -9.69
C SER A 146 -4.84 4.50 -8.89
N GLY A 147 -5.15 4.62 -7.60
CA GLY A 147 -5.37 3.48 -6.72
C GLY A 147 -6.54 2.62 -7.18
N PRO A 148 -7.72 3.20 -7.48
CA PRO A 148 -8.85 2.46 -8.03
C PRO A 148 -8.54 1.70 -9.31
N ASP A 149 -7.82 2.29 -10.27
CA ASP A 149 -7.47 1.60 -11.52
C ASP A 149 -6.55 0.38 -11.27
N PHE A 150 -5.59 0.52 -10.35
CA PHE A 150 -4.72 -0.58 -9.95
C PHE A 150 -5.52 -1.69 -9.28
N ILE A 151 -6.38 -1.34 -8.33
CA ILE A 151 -7.22 -2.30 -7.60
C ILE A 151 -8.15 -3.07 -8.55
N ASP A 152 -8.85 -2.36 -9.43
CA ASP A 152 -9.79 -2.96 -10.39
C ASP A 152 -9.08 -3.88 -11.38
N SER A 153 -7.86 -3.50 -11.78
CA SER A 153 -7.04 -4.35 -12.64
C SER A 153 -6.61 -5.64 -11.94
N MET A 154 -6.19 -5.58 -10.67
CA MET A 154 -5.86 -6.78 -9.91
C MET A 154 -7.09 -7.67 -9.67
N MET A 155 -8.26 -7.08 -9.39
CA MET A 155 -9.51 -7.83 -9.26
C MET A 155 -9.90 -8.56 -10.55
N ARG A 156 -9.61 -7.97 -11.72
CA ARG A 156 -9.85 -8.60 -13.02
C ARG A 156 -8.84 -9.71 -13.33
N ILE A 157 -7.57 -9.53 -12.98
CA ILE A 157 -6.51 -10.52 -13.21
C ILE A 157 -6.66 -11.73 -12.27
N TYR A 158 -7.07 -11.49 -11.02
CA TYR A 158 -7.25 -12.51 -9.99
C TYR A 158 -8.71 -12.52 -9.50
N PRO A 159 -9.67 -13.11 -10.23
CA PRO A 159 -11.09 -13.00 -9.89
C PRO A 159 -11.55 -13.93 -8.77
N ILE A 160 -10.83 -15.02 -8.50
CA ILE A 160 -11.24 -16.08 -7.55
C ILE A 160 -10.55 -15.88 -6.19
N ASP A 161 -9.22 -15.86 -6.18
CA ASP A 161 -8.42 -15.85 -4.95
C ASP A 161 -7.75 -14.48 -4.71
N ASN A 162 -8.53 -13.40 -4.79
CA ASN A 162 -7.97 -12.05 -4.59
C ASN A 162 -7.83 -11.70 -3.10
N PRO A 163 -6.64 -11.32 -2.61
CA PRO A 163 -6.44 -10.93 -1.22
C PRO A 163 -7.27 -9.72 -0.80
N PHE A 164 -7.66 -8.83 -1.73
CA PHE A 164 -8.51 -7.66 -1.43
C PHE A 164 -9.87 -8.01 -0.84
N VAL A 165 -10.38 -9.21 -1.14
CA VAL A 165 -11.68 -9.69 -0.64
C VAL A 165 -11.56 -10.91 0.27
N ALA A 166 -10.34 -11.24 0.71
CA ALA A 166 -10.13 -12.29 1.70
C ALA A 166 -10.45 -11.77 3.11
N ALA A 167 -11.48 -12.34 3.74
CA ALA A 167 -11.99 -11.96 5.06
C ALA A 167 -10.94 -12.01 6.20
N ARG A 168 -9.87 -12.78 6.01
CA ARG A 168 -8.78 -12.92 6.99
C ARG A 168 -7.96 -11.65 7.20
N PHE A 169 -7.95 -10.74 6.22
CA PHE A 169 -7.23 -9.47 6.32
C PHE A 169 -8.14 -8.39 6.86
N VAL A 170 -7.60 -7.54 7.74
CA VAL A 170 -8.36 -6.43 8.35
C VAL A 170 -7.62 -5.10 8.27
N HIS A 171 -6.31 -5.15 8.00
CA HIS A 171 -5.48 -3.97 7.83
C HIS A 171 -4.96 -3.88 6.40
N VAL A 172 -4.80 -2.66 5.92
CA VAL A 172 -4.17 -2.35 4.64
C VAL A 172 -3.22 -1.17 4.76
N GLY A 173 -2.13 -1.21 4.02
CA GLY A 173 -1.30 -0.03 3.74
C GLY A 173 -0.94 -0.03 2.26
N ALA A 174 -0.80 1.14 1.66
CA ALA A 174 -0.43 1.25 0.26
C ALA A 174 0.48 2.43 0.02
N ALA A 175 1.23 2.35 -1.08
CA ALA A 175 2.06 3.44 -1.55
C ALA A 175 2.14 3.44 -3.08
N ARG A 176 2.46 4.62 -3.61
CA ARG A 176 2.76 4.84 -5.02
C ARG A 176 3.98 5.73 -5.14
N VAL A 177 4.90 5.38 -6.03
CA VAL A 177 6.01 6.25 -6.44
C VAL A 177 6.11 6.23 -7.97
N GLY A 178 5.82 7.37 -8.60
CA GLY A 178 5.69 7.46 -10.06
C GLY A 178 4.57 6.56 -10.57
N THR A 179 4.89 5.55 -11.37
CA THR A 179 3.91 4.56 -11.86
C THR A 179 3.94 3.25 -11.09
N ARG A 180 4.76 3.13 -10.03
CA ARG A 180 4.92 1.90 -9.23
C ARG A 180 4.02 1.92 -8.02
N TRP A 181 3.50 0.75 -7.68
CA TRP A 181 2.50 0.54 -6.65
C TRP A 181 2.87 -0.63 -5.74
N THR A 182 2.52 -0.50 -4.47
CA THR A 182 2.47 -1.58 -3.48
C THR A 182 1.22 -1.42 -2.65
N ILE A 183 0.43 -2.49 -2.52
CA ILE A 183 -0.67 -2.61 -1.55
C ILE A 183 -0.38 -3.85 -0.71
N LEU A 184 -0.33 -3.67 0.61
CA LEU A 184 -0.08 -4.71 1.60
C LEU A 184 -1.34 -4.92 2.44
N LEU A 185 -1.76 -6.16 2.61
CA LEU A 185 -2.86 -6.58 3.48
C LEU A 185 -2.32 -7.47 4.58
N ALA A 186 -2.85 -7.27 5.79
CA ALA A 186 -2.42 -8.03 6.94
C ALA A 186 -3.60 -8.42 7.84
N PHE A 187 -3.38 -9.51 8.56
CA PHE A 187 -4.25 -10.00 9.63
C PHE A 187 -4.34 -8.98 10.78
N PRO A 188 -5.34 -9.10 11.67
CA PRO A 188 -5.42 -8.25 12.84
C PRO A 188 -4.12 -8.30 13.63
N SER A 189 -3.54 -7.14 13.90
CA SER A 189 -2.44 -7.01 14.86
C SER A 189 -2.90 -7.60 16.20
N THR A 190 -2.16 -8.56 16.75
CA THR A 190 -2.45 -9.11 18.09
C THR A 190 -2.31 -8.07 19.20
N ASN A 191 -1.73 -6.91 18.89
CA ASN A 191 -1.55 -5.78 19.80
C ASN A 191 -2.60 -4.68 19.60
N ASN A 192 -3.79 -4.99 19.09
CA ASN A 192 -4.87 -4.02 18.89
C ASN A 192 -5.48 -3.45 20.19
N LYS A 193 -4.73 -3.43 21.30
CA LYS A 193 -5.00 -2.48 22.39
C LYS A 193 -4.71 -1.11 21.82
N THR A 194 -5.76 -0.40 21.46
CA THR A 194 -5.73 1.05 21.24
C THR A 194 -4.94 1.66 22.40
N MET A 195 -3.69 2.05 22.17
CA MET A 195 -2.96 2.86 23.14
C MET A 195 -3.52 4.27 22.99
N VAL A 196 -4.62 4.52 23.70
CA VAL A 196 -5.13 5.87 23.92
C VAL A 196 -4.13 6.51 24.88
N PHE A 197 -3.30 7.40 24.35
CA PHE A 197 -2.58 8.35 25.18
C PHE A 197 -3.57 9.46 25.50
N GLU A 198 -4.28 9.32 26.61
CA GLU A 198 -5.04 10.42 27.19
C GLU A 198 -4.03 11.31 27.93
N TRP A 199 -3.90 12.55 27.48
CA TRP A 199 -3.18 13.57 28.22
C TRP A 199 -4.05 13.96 29.40
N ASP A 200 -3.56 13.69 30.61
CA ASP A 200 -4.16 14.18 31.85
C ASP A 200 -3.55 15.56 32.11
N ASP A 201 -4.33 16.63 31.97
CA ASP A 201 -3.86 18.01 32.12
C ASP A 201 -3.38 18.32 33.56
N ASP A 202 -3.67 17.45 34.55
CA ASP A 202 -3.31 17.64 35.95
C ASP A 202 -1.94 17.02 36.33
N VAL A 203 -1.41 16.13 35.49
CA VAL A 203 -0.08 15.53 35.65
C VAL A 203 0.68 15.72 34.34
N ASP A 204 1.72 16.54 34.36
CA ASP A 204 2.58 16.86 33.20
C ASP A 204 3.45 15.64 32.79
N SER A 205 2.80 14.51 32.51
CA SER A 205 3.34 13.17 32.26
C SER A 205 2.24 12.24 31.72
N PRO A 206 2.55 11.41 30.69
CA PRO A 206 1.57 10.49 30.13
C PRO A 206 1.19 9.38 31.12
N VAL A 207 -0.11 9.18 31.35
CA VAL A 207 -0.64 8.09 32.18
C VAL A 207 -0.98 6.88 31.31
N PHE A 208 -0.49 5.70 31.70
CA PHE A 208 -0.77 4.44 30.99
C PHE A 208 -2.04 3.79 31.55
N GLN A 209 -3.09 3.69 30.74
CA GLN A 209 -4.26 2.85 31.05
C GLN A 209 -4.40 1.74 30.01
N GLY A 210 -4.09 0.51 30.42
CA GLY A 210 -4.40 -0.69 29.65
C GLY A 210 -4.70 -1.84 30.61
N SER A 211 -5.88 -2.46 30.50
CA SER A 211 -6.24 -3.68 31.23
C SER A 211 -5.58 -4.90 30.57
N PHE A 212 -5.01 -5.82 31.34
CA PHE A 212 -4.21 -6.97 30.88
C PHE A 212 -4.99 -7.94 29.99
#